data_AF-A0A1W0A3I6-F1
#
_entry.id   AF-A0A1W0A3I6-F1
#
_cell.length_a   1.000
_cell.length_b   1.000
_cell.length_c   1.000
_cell.angle_alpha   90.00
_cell.angle_beta   90.00
_cell.angle_gamma   90.00
#
_symmetry.space_group_name_H-M   'P 1'
#
loop_
_entity.id
_entity.type
_entity.pdbx_description
1 polymer ?
#
loop_
_entity_poly.entity_id
_entity_poly.type
_entity_poly.pdbx_seq_one_letter_code
_entity_poly.pdbx_strand_id
1 'polypeptide(L)'
;MERYSSTDNLQWEHNVTYEWLAGQIGCLSAQLTRKNLSLLERWYFEAKIEERNDAKQDNWTRQCFDVRYTKERHRLQGKLMLFSIPFDHSNTQVDESLMFKTMYEGIVIHVICTRCGDDYAIGVDYYNQSTWSKSVENEVFELLKPDMKASVLDLVKWVQHRLH
;
A
#
# COMPACT_ATOMS: atom_id res chain seq x y z
N MET A 1 45.08 14.47 27.60
CA MET A 1 43.71 14.26 28.11
C MET A 1 42.79 15.07 27.21
N GLU A 2 42.45 14.49 26.06
CA GLU A 2 41.59 15.14 25.07
C GLU A 2 40.14 15.08 25.59
N ARG A 3 39.54 16.26 25.81
CA ARG A 3 38.11 16.36 26.08
C ARG A 3 37.39 16.15 24.75
N TYR A 4 36.82 14.97 24.56
CA TYR A 4 35.76 14.78 23.58
C TYR A 4 34.56 15.64 24.03
N SER A 5 34.39 16.84 23.47
CA SER A 5 33.12 17.56 23.55
C SER A 5 32.15 16.93 22.55
N SER A 6 31.46 15.87 22.96
CA SER A 6 30.47 15.17 22.14
C SER A 6 29.14 15.92 22.08
N THR A 7 29.15 17.22 21.79
CA THR A 7 27.92 18.01 21.59
C THR A 7 27.52 18.16 20.12
N ASP A 8 28.35 17.68 19.18
CA ASP A 8 28.13 17.87 17.75
C ASP A 8 27.33 16.76 17.04
N ASN A 9 26.79 15.77 17.78
CA ASN A 9 26.04 14.64 17.20
C ASN A 9 24.61 14.47 17.77
N LEU A 10 23.99 15.55 18.26
CA LEU A 10 22.60 15.55 18.75
C LEU A 10 21.62 16.28 17.84
N GLN A 11 22.05 16.66 16.64
CA GLN A 11 21.13 16.84 15.51
C GLN A 11 20.68 15.45 15.07
N TRP A 12 19.88 14.78 15.91
CA TRP A 12 18.98 13.75 15.40
C TRP A 12 18.27 14.39 14.22
N GLU A 13 18.50 13.89 13.02
CA GLU A 13 17.93 14.43 11.80
C GLU A 13 16.42 14.54 12.04
N HIS A 14 15.91 15.77 12.22
CA HIS A 14 14.54 15.99 12.68
C HIS A 14 13.55 15.20 11.82
N ASN A 15 13.85 15.07 10.52
CA ASN A 15 13.08 14.29 9.56
C ASN A 15 12.97 12.81 9.95
N VAL A 16 14.07 12.17 10.36
CA VAL A 16 14.08 10.76 10.81
C VAL A 16 13.26 10.58 12.08
N THR A 17 13.37 11.52 13.03
CA THR A 17 12.55 11.49 14.26
C THR A 17 11.07 11.72 13.96
N TYR A 18 10.74 12.63 13.04
CA TYR A 18 9.36 12.88 12.61
C TYR A 18 8.76 11.70 11.85
N GLU A 19 9.49 11.08 10.94
CA GLU A 19 9.06 9.87 10.24
C GLU A 19 8.83 8.70 11.20
N TRP A 20 9.72 8.54 12.18
CA TRP A 20 9.56 7.53 13.22
C TRP A 20 8.32 7.77 14.09
N LEU A 21 8.06 9.03 14.49
CA LEU A 21 6.87 9.42 15.25
C LEU A 21 5.59 9.27 14.43
N ALA A 22 5.58 9.76 13.19
CA ALA A 22 4.44 9.63 12.28
C ALA A 22 4.08 8.17 12.01
N GLY A 23 5.07 7.29 12.04
CA GLY A 23 4.88 5.86 11.89
C GLY A 23 4.29 5.16 13.13
N GLN A 24 4.15 5.78 14.30
CA GLN A 24 3.63 5.11 15.50
C GLN A 24 2.15 4.73 15.34
N ILE A 25 1.73 3.58 15.90
CA ILE A 25 0.35 3.06 15.77
C ILE A 25 -0.69 4.10 16.20
N GLY A 26 -0.45 4.83 17.29
CA GLY A 26 -1.34 5.90 17.74
C GLY A 26 -1.47 7.05 16.74
N CYS A 27 -0.36 7.43 16.09
CA CYS A 27 -0.37 8.46 15.05
C CYS A 27 -1.10 7.99 13.79
N LEU A 28 -0.83 6.76 13.33
CA LEU A 28 -1.52 6.14 12.19
C LEU A 28 -3.03 6.01 12.45
N SER A 29 -3.41 5.57 13.64
CA SER A 29 -4.81 5.45 14.05
C SER A 29 -5.51 6.81 14.06
N ALA A 30 -4.83 7.87 14.52
CA ALA A 30 -5.36 9.23 14.47
C ALA A 30 -5.56 9.70 13.02
N GLN A 31 -4.64 9.37 12.10
CA GLN A 31 -4.81 9.70 10.68
C GLN A 31 -6.07 9.07 10.09
N LEU A 32 -6.38 7.81 10.43
CA LEU A 32 -7.59 7.10 9.99
C LEU A 32 -8.90 7.77 10.44
N THR A 33 -8.89 8.60 11.48
CA THR A 33 -10.09 9.33 11.92
C THR A 33 -10.41 10.56 11.06
N ARG A 34 -9.51 10.95 10.15
CA ARG A 34 -9.72 12.10 9.26
C ARG A 34 -10.83 11.78 8.25
N LYS A 35 -11.75 12.72 8.07
CA LYS A 35 -12.93 12.55 7.19
C LYS A 35 -12.63 12.65 5.69
N ASN A 36 -11.47 13.19 5.32
CA ASN A 36 -11.16 13.62 3.95
C ASN A 36 -10.05 12.77 3.32
N LEU A 37 -9.89 11.53 3.78
CA LEU A 37 -8.94 10.60 3.19
C LEU A 37 -9.47 10.09 1.86
N SER A 38 -8.61 10.00 0.85
CA SER A 38 -8.90 9.16 -0.31
C SER A 38 -8.95 7.69 0.12
N LEU A 39 -9.47 6.82 -0.74
CA LEU A 39 -9.42 5.37 -0.52
C LEU A 39 -7.98 4.87 -0.30
N LEU A 40 -7.03 5.28 -1.16
CA LEU A 40 -5.65 4.80 -1.09
C LEU A 40 -4.87 5.37 0.10
N GLU A 41 -5.16 6.62 0.51
CA GLU A 41 -4.58 7.22 1.71
C GLU A 41 -5.07 6.51 2.97
N ARG A 42 -6.35 6.13 3.02
CA ARG A 42 -6.89 5.28 4.10
C ARG A 42 -6.21 3.92 4.12
N TRP A 43 -6.15 3.23 2.98
CA TRP A 43 -5.49 1.92 2.88
C TRP A 43 -4.01 1.97 3.23
N TYR A 44 -3.31 3.06 2.93
CA TYR A 44 -1.93 3.26 3.36
C TYR A 44 -1.79 3.22 4.88
N PHE A 45 -2.64 3.96 5.61
CA PHE A 45 -2.59 3.97 7.07
C PHE A 45 -3.01 2.62 7.66
N GLU A 46 -4.02 1.95 7.10
CA GLU A 46 -4.39 0.58 7.48
C GLU A 46 -3.22 -0.38 7.28
N ALA A 47 -2.58 -0.35 6.09
CA ALA A 47 -1.44 -1.21 5.76
C ALA A 47 -0.24 -0.98 6.68
N LYS A 48 0.04 0.28 7.06
CA LYS A 48 1.11 0.61 8.01
C LYS A 48 0.83 0.13 9.44
N ILE A 49 -0.43 0.05 9.84
CA ILE A 49 -0.82 -0.56 11.12
C ILE A 49 -0.58 -2.07 11.06
N GLU A 50 -0.99 -2.73 9.98
CA GLU A 50 -0.78 -4.17 9.78
C GLU A 50 0.70 -4.54 9.71
N GLU A 51 1.51 -3.78 8.97
CA GLU A 51 2.98 -3.96 8.88
C GLU A 51 3.63 -4.03 10.28
N ARG A 52 3.10 -3.30 11.27
CA ARG A 52 3.61 -3.29 12.64
C ARG A 52 3.04 -4.40 13.52
N ASN A 53 1.81 -4.84 13.24
CA ASN A 53 1.19 -5.96 13.95
C ASN A 53 1.80 -7.31 13.55
N ASP A 54 2.49 -7.35 12.40
CA ASP A 54 3.15 -8.50 11.79
C ASP A 54 4.24 -9.16 12.65
N ALA A 55 4.66 -8.54 13.77
CA ALA A 55 5.54 -9.17 14.76
C ALA A 55 4.96 -10.45 15.42
N LYS A 56 3.73 -10.84 15.07
CA LYS A 56 3.00 -12.00 15.63
C LYS A 56 2.54 -13.02 14.58
N GLN A 57 2.81 -12.83 13.29
CA GLN A 57 2.34 -13.74 12.23
C GLN A 57 3.34 -14.89 11.98
N ASP A 58 2.83 -16.01 11.45
CA ASP A 58 3.62 -17.16 11.01
C ASP A 58 4.61 -16.75 9.91
N ASN A 59 5.80 -17.36 9.86
CA ASN A 59 6.87 -16.99 8.92
C ASN A 59 6.46 -17.13 7.44
N TRP A 60 5.36 -17.83 7.16
CA TRP A 60 4.88 -18.14 5.81
C TRP A 60 3.77 -17.22 5.30
N THR A 61 3.11 -16.44 6.15
CA THR A 61 2.05 -15.51 5.74
C THR A 61 2.25 -14.18 6.44
N ARG A 62 2.39 -13.11 5.65
CA ARG A 62 2.64 -11.75 6.14
C ARG A 62 1.78 -10.77 5.37
N GLN A 63 1.11 -9.86 6.06
CA GLN A 63 0.21 -8.89 5.44
C GLN A 63 0.88 -7.51 5.35
N CYS A 64 0.75 -6.87 4.19
CA CYS A 64 1.08 -5.45 3.99
C CYS A 64 2.47 -5.01 4.49
N PHE A 65 3.56 -5.50 3.89
CA PHE A 65 4.93 -5.07 4.20
C PHE A 65 5.58 -4.29 3.04
N ASP A 66 6.63 -3.51 3.33
CA ASP A 66 7.29 -2.60 2.36
C ASP A 66 6.27 -1.61 1.76
N VAL A 67 5.40 -1.07 2.63
CA VAL A 67 4.30 -0.19 2.24
C VAL A 67 4.83 1.20 1.87
N ARG A 68 4.49 1.67 0.67
CA ARG A 68 4.84 2.98 0.12
C ARG A 68 3.61 3.66 -0.44
N TYR A 69 3.54 4.97 -0.28
CA TYR A 69 2.43 5.77 -0.75
C TYR A 69 2.92 7.11 -1.27
N THR A 70 2.35 7.57 -2.37
CA THR A 70 2.57 8.92 -2.89
C THR A 70 1.27 9.51 -3.42
N LYS A 71 1.10 10.82 -3.19
CA LYS A 71 -0.01 11.64 -3.68
C LYS A 71 0.48 12.69 -4.69
N GLU A 72 1.73 12.56 -5.13
CA GLU A 72 2.31 13.43 -6.14
C GLU A 72 2.01 12.88 -7.53
N ARG A 73 1.65 13.76 -8.47
CA ARG A 73 1.39 13.33 -9.84
C ARG A 73 2.63 12.75 -10.50
N HIS A 74 2.57 11.50 -10.93
CA HIS A 74 3.69 10.80 -11.55
C HIS A 74 3.20 9.88 -12.67
N ARG A 75 4.14 9.38 -13.49
CA ARG A 75 3.90 8.27 -14.41
C ARG A 75 4.44 7.00 -13.77
N LEU A 76 3.79 5.87 -14.03
CA LEU A 76 4.35 4.56 -13.70
C LEU A 76 5.55 4.29 -14.63
N GLN A 77 6.74 4.81 -14.28
CA GLN A 77 7.93 4.62 -15.09
C GLN A 77 8.52 3.22 -14.86
N GLY A 78 8.40 2.34 -15.85
CA GLY A 78 9.29 1.18 -16.05
C GLY A 78 8.95 -0.12 -15.32
N LYS A 79 9.07 -1.22 -16.09
CA LYS A 79 9.27 -2.66 -15.74
C LYS A 79 8.30 -3.39 -14.80
N LEU A 80 7.48 -2.72 -14.00
CA LEU A 80 6.36 -3.40 -13.38
C LEU A 80 5.28 -3.58 -14.46
N MET A 81 5.38 -4.69 -15.21
CA MET A 81 4.31 -5.17 -16.10
C MET A 81 3.12 -5.66 -15.27
N LEU A 82 2.65 -4.83 -14.35
CA LEU A 82 1.45 -5.04 -13.58
C LEU A 82 0.31 -4.55 -14.44
N PHE A 83 -0.34 -5.48 -15.13
CA PHE A 83 -1.64 -5.19 -15.72
C PHE A 83 -2.56 -4.66 -14.62
N SER A 84 -3.17 -3.51 -14.85
CA SER A 84 -4.04 -2.86 -13.88
C SER A 84 -5.51 -3.11 -14.25
N ILE A 85 -6.32 -3.41 -13.23
CA ILE A 85 -7.75 -3.67 -13.35
C ILE A 85 -8.54 -2.79 -12.37
N PRO A 86 -9.75 -2.35 -12.73
CA PRO A 86 -10.41 -2.54 -14.02
C PRO A 86 -9.86 -1.63 -15.13
N PHE A 87 -9.13 -0.57 -14.77
CA PHE A 87 -8.59 0.40 -15.72
C PHE A 87 -7.09 0.21 -15.94
N ASP A 88 -6.64 0.39 -17.19
CA ASP A 88 -5.23 0.40 -17.53
C ASP A 88 -4.61 1.79 -17.30
N HIS A 89 -3.79 1.91 -16.27
CA HIS A 89 -3.06 3.13 -15.92
C HIS A 89 -1.60 3.15 -16.40
N SER A 90 -1.18 2.19 -17.24
CA SER A 90 0.22 2.06 -17.67
C SER A 90 0.77 3.29 -18.42
N ASN A 91 -0.09 3.98 -19.17
CA ASN A 91 0.28 5.13 -20.00
C ASN A 91 -0.34 6.46 -19.52
N THR A 92 -0.96 6.48 -18.33
CA THR A 92 -1.62 7.66 -17.79
C THR A 92 -0.78 8.35 -16.71
N GLN A 93 -1.15 9.60 -16.41
CA GLN A 93 -0.60 10.31 -15.26
C GLN A 93 -1.41 9.95 -14.03
N VAL A 94 -0.77 9.29 -13.08
CA VAL A 94 -1.38 8.82 -11.83
C VAL A 94 -1.34 9.96 -10.83
N ASP A 95 -2.49 10.25 -10.21
CA ASP A 95 -2.60 11.25 -9.14
C ASP A 95 -2.13 10.72 -7.78
N GLU A 96 -2.26 9.41 -7.58
CA GLU A 96 -2.00 8.76 -6.31
C GLU A 96 -1.66 7.29 -6.50
N SER A 97 -0.66 6.79 -5.78
CA SER A 97 -0.32 5.37 -5.79
C SER A 97 0.01 4.84 -4.39
N LEU A 98 -0.44 3.62 -4.14
CA LEU A 98 -0.13 2.81 -2.97
C LEU A 98 0.52 1.53 -3.47
N MET A 99 1.70 1.22 -2.95
CA MET A 99 2.42 -0.03 -3.21
C MET A 99 2.67 -0.75 -1.91
N PHE A 100 2.46 -2.05 -1.90
CA PHE A 100 2.85 -2.90 -0.78
C PHE A 100 3.10 -4.31 -1.27
N LYS A 101 3.71 -5.11 -0.41
CA LYS A 101 3.89 -6.55 -0.60
C LYS A 101 3.05 -7.30 0.40
N THR A 102 2.58 -8.48 0.02
CA THR A 102 1.96 -9.43 0.94
C THR A 102 2.54 -10.80 0.65
N MET A 103 2.68 -11.63 1.67
CA MET A 103 3.17 -13.00 1.54
C MET A 103 2.05 -13.96 1.94
N TYR A 104 1.83 -15.00 1.15
CA TYR A 104 0.86 -16.04 1.44
C TYR A 104 1.46 -17.40 1.09
N GLU A 105 1.51 -18.31 2.07
CA GLU A 105 2.12 -19.64 1.92
C GLU A 105 3.53 -19.61 1.31
N GLY A 106 4.34 -18.60 1.70
CA GLY A 106 5.71 -18.40 1.21
C GLY A 106 5.84 -17.69 -0.14
N ILE A 107 4.73 -17.38 -0.81
CA ILE A 107 4.72 -16.63 -2.08
C ILE A 107 4.60 -15.14 -1.78
N VAL A 108 5.56 -14.34 -2.24
CA VAL A 108 5.53 -12.87 -2.12
C VAL A 108 4.82 -12.29 -3.32
N ILE A 109 3.78 -11.51 -3.06
CA ILE A 109 2.92 -10.86 -4.05
C ILE A 109 3.12 -9.35 -3.96
N HIS A 110 3.36 -8.71 -5.10
CA HIS A 110 3.46 -7.25 -5.21
C HIS A 110 2.10 -6.68 -5.60
N VAL A 111 1.59 -5.74 -4.82
CA VAL A 111 0.32 -5.07 -5.07
C VAL A 111 0.59 -3.59 -5.32
N ILE A 112 0.10 -3.08 -6.45
CA ILE A 112 0.03 -1.65 -6.74
C ILE A 112 -1.43 -1.25 -6.86
N CYS A 113 -1.82 -0.20 -6.15
CA CYS A 113 -3.11 0.45 -6.31
C CYS A 113 -2.85 1.87 -6.80
N THR A 114 -3.63 2.34 -7.76
CA THR A 114 -3.45 3.65 -8.38
C THR A 114 -4.78 4.36 -8.54
N ARG A 115 -4.72 5.70 -8.56
CA ARG A 115 -5.86 6.56 -8.89
C ARG A 115 -5.49 7.55 -9.98
N CYS A 116 -6.34 7.69 -10.98
CA CYS A 116 -6.25 8.67 -12.05
C CYS A 116 -7.60 9.39 -12.17
N GLY A 117 -7.71 10.64 -11.72
CA GLY A 117 -9.00 11.29 -11.54
C GLY A 117 -9.86 10.55 -10.53
N ASP A 118 -11.04 10.11 -10.94
CA ASP A 118 -11.96 9.31 -10.13
C ASP A 118 -11.80 7.79 -10.36
N ASP A 119 -10.94 7.40 -11.31
CA ASP A 119 -10.71 6.00 -11.66
C ASP A 119 -9.63 5.39 -10.77
N TYR A 120 -9.92 4.22 -10.22
CA TYR A 120 -9.00 3.44 -9.39
C TYR A 120 -8.64 2.15 -10.09
N ALA A 121 -7.40 1.68 -9.93
CA ALA A 121 -6.99 0.39 -10.46
C ALA A 121 -6.00 -0.33 -9.57
N ILE A 122 -5.98 -1.66 -9.65
CA ILE A 122 -5.11 -2.57 -8.92
C ILE A 122 -4.29 -3.39 -9.92
N GLY A 123 -2.98 -3.48 -9.70
CA GLY A 123 -2.09 -4.39 -10.41
C GLY A 123 -1.41 -5.36 -9.44
N VAL A 124 -1.27 -6.61 -9.87
CA VAL A 124 -0.67 -7.71 -9.08
C VAL A 124 0.24 -8.57 -9.97
N ASP A 125 1.44 -8.93 -9.51
CA ASP A 125 2.51 -9.55 -10.32
C ASP A 125 2.24 -11.01 -10.73
N TYR A 126 1.36 -11.72 -10.03
CA TYR A 126 0.94 -13.08 -10.36
C TYR A 126 -0.36 -13.15 -11.17
N TYR A 127 -0.95 -12.01 -11.52
CA TYR A 127 -2.23 -12.01 -12.24
C TYR A 127 -2.01 -12.13 -13.74
N ASN A 128 -2.41 -13.26 -14.33
CA ASN A 128 -2.38 -13.45 -15.78
C ASN A 128 -3.61 -12.78 -16.42
N GLN A 129 -3.45 -12.06 -17.52
CA GLN A 129 -4.59 -11.49 -18.26
C GLN A 129 -5.62 -12.55 -18.69
N SER A 130 -5.20 -13.81 -18.85
CA SER A 130 -6.11 -14.91 -19.20
C SER A 130 -7.11 -15.30 -18.10
N THR A 131 -6.87 -14.91 -16.85
CA THR A 131 -7.81 -15.14 -15.73
C THR A 131 -8.78 -13.98 -15.53
N TRP A 132 -8.68 -12.93 -16.35
CA TRP A 132 -9.59 -11.81 -16.31
C TRP A 132 -10.98 -12.21 -16.82
N SER A 133 -11.94 -12.21 -15.90
CA SER A 133 -13.35 -12.36 -16.21
C SER A 133 -14.12 -11.14 -15.73
N LYS A 134 -15.30 -10.92 -16.29
CA LYS A 134 -16.20 -9.85 -15.84
C LYS A 134 -16.58 -9.99 -14.36
N SER A 135 -16.56 -11.22 -13.81
CA SER A 135 -16.74 -11.46 -12.37
C SER A 135 -15.61 -10.86 -11.54
N VAL A 136 -14.37 -11.11 -11.94
CA VAL A 136 -13.16 -10.57 -11.29
C VAL A 136 -13.18 -9.04 -11.33
N GLU A 137 -13.51 -8.48 -12.49
CA GLU A 137 -13.59 -7.03 -12.66
C GLU A 137 -14.61 -6.42 -11.71
N ASN A 138 -15.80 -7.01 -11.58
CA ASN A 138 -16.84 -6.56 -10.65
C ASN A 138 -16.37 -6.62 -9.19
N GLU A 139 -15.70 -7.70 -8.78
CA GLU A 139 -15.16 -7.82 -7.42
C GLU A 139 -14.16 -6.71 -7.12
N VAL A 140 -13.25 -6.42 -8.06
CA VAL A 140 -12.29 -5.32 -7.90
C VAL A 140 -12.99 -3.97 -7.89
N PHE A 141 -14.00 -3.76 -8.74
CA PHE A 141 -14.82 -2.56 -8.69
C PHE A 141 -15.44 -2.34 -7.31
N GLU A 142 -16.01 -3.38 -6.68
CA GLU A 142 -16.57 -3.26 -5.33
C GLU A 142 -15.51 -2.91 -4.28
N LEU A 143 -14.31 -3.48 -4.37
CA LEU A 143 -13.18 -3.14 -3.49
C LEU A 143 -12.73 -1.69 -3.65
N LEU A 144 -12.80 -1.17 -4.87
CA LEU A 144 -12.33 0.16 -5.23
C LEU A 144 -13.36 1.28 -5.05
N LYS A 145 -14.61 0.96 -4.69
CA LYS A 145 -15.63 1.97 -4.40
C LYS A 145 -15.31 2.69 -3.09
N PRO A 146 -15.08 4.02 -3.10
CA PRO A 146 -14.78 4.78 -1.88
C PRO A 146 -15.86 4.65 -0.80
N ASP A 147 -17.12 4.55 -1.20
CA ASP A 147 -18.28 4.48 -0.29
C ASP A 147 -18.47 3.13 0.38
N MET A 148 -17.92 2.05 -0.20
CA MET A 148 -18.08 0.68 0.31
C MET A 148 -17.20 0.41 1.53
N LYS A 149 -16.26 1.31 1.84
CA LYS A 149 -15.34 1.22 3.00
C LYS A 149 -14.53 -0.08 3.08
N ALA A 150 -14.36 -0.83 1.98
CA ALA A 150 -13.53 -2.03 1.93
C ALA A 150 -12.15 -1.74 2.53
N SER A 151 -11.64 -2.59 3.41
CA SER A 151 -10.32 -2.40 4.02
C SER A 151 -9.18 -2.89 3.12
N VAL A 152 -7.95 -2.47 3.40
CA VAL A 152 -6.78 -3.04 2.71
C VAL A 152 -6.66 -4.55 2.95
N LEU A 153 -7.16 -5.05 4.09
CA LEU A 153 -7.21 -6.48 4.37
C LEU A 153 -8.23 -7.22 3.52
N ASP A 154 -9.32 -6.57 3.09
CA ASP A 154 -10.27 -7.17 2.15
C ASP A 154 -9.63 -7.32 0.77
N LEU A 155 -8.82 -6.34 0.34
CA LEU A 155 -7.97 -6.49 -0.83
C LEU A 155 -6.96 -7.62 -0.67
N VAL A 156 -6.25 -7.71 0.46
CA VAL A 156 -5.29 -8.80 0.71
C VAL A 156 -5.97 -10.17 0.63
N LYS A 157 -7.13 -10.35 1.28
CA LYS A 157 -7.91 -11.60 1.20
C LYS A 157 -8.31 -11.92 -0.24
N TRP A 158 -8.75 -10.92 -0.99
CA TRP A 158 -9.09 -11.09 -2.40
C TRP A 158 -7.88 -11.56 -3.22
N VAL A 159 -6.71 -10.95 -3.03
CA VAL A 159 -5.47 -11.37 -3.70
C VAL A 159 -5.09 -12.81 -3.32
N GLN A 160 -5.13 -13.14 -2.04
CA GLN A 160 -4.78 -14.47 -1.52
C GLN A 160 -5.72 -15.56 -2.03
N HIS A 161 -7.02 -15.29 -2.10
CA HIS A 161 -8.01 -16.22 -2.63
C HIS A 161 -7.74 -16.61 -4.09
N ARG A 162 -7.05 -15.75 -4.86
CA ARG A 162 -6.75 -15.96 -6.28
C ARG A 162 -5.43 -16.70 -6.53
N LEU A 163 -4.66 -17.00 -5.49
CA LEU A 163 -3.49 -17.88 -5.61
C LEU A 163 -3.85 -19.38 -5.56
N HIS A 164 -5.09 -19.72 -5.21
CA HIS A 164 -5.65 -21.09 -5.20
C HIS A 164 -6.42 -21.38 -6.50
#